data_AF-A0A928WED7-F1
#
_entry.id   AF-A0A928WED7-F1
#
_cell.length_a   1.000
_cell.length_b   1.000
_cell.length_c   1.000
_cell.angle_alpha   90.00
_cell.angle_beta   90.00
_cell.angle_gamma   90.00
#
_symmetry.space_group_name_H-M   'P 1'
#
loop_
_entity.id
_entity.type
_entity.pdbx_description
1 polymer ?
#
loop_
_entity_poly.entity_id
_entity_poly.type
_entity_poly.pdbx_seq_one_letter_code
_entity_poly.pdbx_strand_id
1 'polypeptide(L)' 'MQKLEIELDQETFAKINQLARTYNCEISDIIKAMIKQLTQPEILNDTFIGKWADEAELVDQMVADILRDRNYRD' A
#
# COMPACT_ATOMS: atom_id res chain seq x y z
N MET A 1 18.96 -10.87 3.72
CA MET A 1 17.67 -10.27 4.11
C MET A 1 17.94 -9.24 5.20
N GLN A 2 17.28 -8.09 5.16
CA GLN A 2 17.36 -7.05 6.19
C GLN A 2 15.99 -6.93 6.88
N LYS A 3 15.96 -6.71 8.19
CA LYS A 3 14.74 -6.59 8.99
C LYS A 3 14.42 -5.10 9.17
N LEU A 4 13.18 -4.71 8.87
CA LEU A 4 12.64 -3.38 9.13
C LEU A 4 11.54 -3.53 10.18
N GLU A 5 11.64 -2.79 11.28
CA GLU A 5 10.61 -2.69 12.31
C GLU A 5 10.01 -1.29 12.23
N ILE A 6 8.68 -1.23 12.14
CA ILE A 6 7.92 0.01 11.98
C ILE A 6 6.90 0.04 13.11
N GLU A 7 6.87 1.14 13.85
CA GLU A 7 5.81 1.42 14.82
C GLU A 7 4.67 2.14 14.09
N LEU A 8 3.46 1.63 14.25
CA LEU A 8 2.24 2.19 13.67
C LEU A 8 1.31 2.59 14.80
N ASP A 9 0.57 3.67 14.60
CA ASP A 9 -0.53 3.99 15.51
C ASP A 9 -1.62 2.91 15.44
N GLN A 10 -2.48 2.88 16.46
CA GLN A 10 -3.49 1.85 16.61
C GLN A 10 -4.51 1.83 15.47
N GLU A 11 -4.85 2.98 14.90
CA GLU A 11 -5.80 3.09 13.79
C GLU A 11 -5.20 2.52 12.51
N THR A 12 -3.97 2.93 12.17
CA THR A 12 -3.25 2.42 11.01
C THR A 12 -3.01 0.91 11.11
N PHE A 13 -2.67 0.43 12.31
CA PHE A 13 -2.50 -1.00 12.55
C PHE A 13 -3.80 -1.80 12.39
N ALA A 14 -4.94 -1.24 12.81
CA ALA A 14 -6.23 -1.88 12.62
C ALA A 14 -6.62 -1.95 11.13
N LYS A 15 -6.43 -0.85 10.39
CA LYS A 15 -6.69 -0.77 8.95
C LYS A 15 -5.85 -1.78 8.16
N ILE A 16 -4.54 -1.84 8.41
CA ILE A 16 -3.66 -2.77 7.69
C ILE A 16 -3.95 -4.24 8.02
N ASN A 17 -4.36 -4.54 9.26
CA ASN A 17 -4.83 -5.87 9.64
C ASN A 17 -6.14 -6.24 8.94
N GLN A 18 -7.07 -5.30 8.84
CA GLN A 18 -8.33 -5.51 8.13
C GLN A 18 -8.05 -5.81 6.65
N LEU A 19 -7.16 -5.05 6.01
CA LEU A 19 -6.73 -5.30 4.63
C LEU A 19 -6.07 -6.68 4.49
N ALA A 20 -5.14 -7.03 5.38
CA ALA A 20 -4.50 -8.34 5.38
C ALA A 20 -5.51 -9.49 5.43
N ARG A 21 -6.55 -9.36 6.27
CA ARG A 21 -7.65 -10.34 6.39
C ARG A 21 -8.52 -10.38 5.15
N THR A 22 -8.93 -9.22 4.62
CA THR A 22 -9.81 -9.13 3.43
C THR A 22 -9.18 -9.79 2.21
N TYR A 23 -7.87 -9.59 2.02
CA TYR A 23 -7.13 -10.12 0.87
C TYR A 23 -6.36 -11.41 1.19
N ASN A 24 -6.62 -12.01 2.35
CA ASN A 24 -5.99 -13.25 2.85
C ASN A 24 -4.47 -13.30 2.62
N CYS A 25 -3.77 -12.23 3.02
CA CYS A 25 -2.34 -12.05 2.79
C CYS A 25 -1.62 -11.51 4.02
N GLU A 26 -0.29 -11.60 4.05
CA GLU A 26 0.50 -11.04 5.14
C GLU A 26 0.65 -9.53 4.99
N ILE A 27 0.75 -8.82 6.13
CA ILE A 27 1.03 -7.38 6.17
C ILE A 27 2.33 -7.07 5.40
N SER A 28 3.34 -7.94 5.50
CA SER A 28 4.59 -7.80 4.76
C SER A 28 4.37 -7.74 3.25
N ASP A 29 3.45 -8.56 2.73
CA ASP A 29 3.14 -8.55 1.31
C ASP A 29 2.44 -7.26 0.91
N ILE A 30 1.49 -6.78 1.71
CA ILE A 30 0.84 -5.48 1.45
C ILE A 30 1.88 -4.37 1.36
N ILE A 31 2.79 -4.29 2.34
CA ILE A 31 3.87 -3.29 2.36
C ILE A 31 4.77 -3.43 1.13
N LYS A 32 5.17 -4.67 0.75
CA LYS A 32 5.99 -4.89 -0.45
C LYS A 32 5.29 -4.42 -1.73
N ALA A 33 4.00 -4.68 -1.88
CA ALA A 33 3.26 -4.25 -3.07
C ALA A 33 3.07 -2.73 -3.10
N MET A 34 2.79 -2.10 -1.96
CA MET A 34 2.76 -0.65 -1.85
C MET A 34 4.10 -0.04 -2.24
N ILE A 35 5.21 -0.52 -1.67
CA ILE A 35 6.56 -0.03 -2.01
C ILE A 35 6.85 -0.26 -3.49
N LYS A 36 6.53 -1.44 -4.03
CA LYS A 36 6.77 -1.74 -5.45
C LYS A 36 6.01 -0.78 -6.35
N GLN A 37 4.76 -0.45 -6.04
CA GLN A 37 4.01 0.53 -6.82
C GLN A 37 4.54 1.96 -6.65
N LEU A 38 4.85 2.37 -5.41
CA LEU A 38 5.40 3.71 -5.11
C LEU A 38 6.79 3.94 -5.73
N THR A 39 7.53 2.86 -6.00
CA THR A 39 8.84 2.91 -6.65
C THR A 39 8.78 2.66 -8.16
N GLN A 40 7.58 2.55 -8.75
CA GLN A 40 7.46 2.52 -10.21
C GLN A 40 7.91 3.87 -10.78
N PRO A 41 8.75 3.88 -11.83
CA PRO A 41 9.29 5.12 -12.40
C PRO A 41 8.20 6.03 -12.96
N GLU A 42 7.06 5.46 -13.38
CA GLU A 42 5.87 6.20 -13.80
C GLU A 42 5.20 6.95 -12.63
N ILE A 43 5.29 6.47 -11.39
CA ILE A 43 4.74 7.13 -10.20
C ILE A 43 5.76 8.09 -9.57
N LEU A 44 7.06 7.76 -9.63
CA LEU A 44 8.14 8.60 -9.10
C LEU A 44 8.38 9.88 -9.90
N ASN A 45 8.18 9.85 -11.22
CA ASN A 45 8.29 11.04 -12.07
C ASN A 45 7.00 11.86 -12.12
N ASP A 46 5.89 11.29 -11.67
CA ASP A 46 4.60 11.95 -11.72
C ASP A 46 4.40 12.77 -10.44
N THR A 47 3.78 13.94 -10.60
CA THR A 47 3.40 14.84 -9.50
C THR A 47 2.45 14.15 -8.51
N PHE A 48 2.01 12.93 -8.83
CA PHE A 48 1.25 12.00 -8.01
C PHE A 48 1.74 11.88 -6.57
N ILE A 49 3.01 11.55 -6.27
CA ILE A 49 3.48 11.48 -4.87
C ILE A 49 3.31 12.82 -4.13
N GLY A 50 3.46 13.95 -4.85
CA GLY A 50 3.17 15.28 -4.30
C GLY A 50 1.68 15.51 -3.99
N LYS A 51 0.77 14.95 -4.81
CA LYS A 51 -0.68 15.00 -4.59
C LYS A 51 -1.17 14.08 -3.47
N TRP A 52 -0.42 13.02 -3.16
CA TRP A 52 -0.72 12.11 -2.05
C TRP A 52 -0.53 12.73 -0.68
N ALA A 53 0.39 13.67 -0.58
CA ALA A 53 0.57 14.46 0.63
C ALA A 53 -0.60 15.42 0.88
N ASP A 54 -1.34 15.77 -0.18
CA ASP A 54 -2.42 16.76 -0.14
C ASP A 54 -3.83 16.14 -0.09
N GLU A 55 -4.05 14.98 -0.71
CA GLU A 55 -5.39 14.37 -0.85
C GLU A 55 -5.44 12.92 -0.32
N ALA A 56 -6.07 12.73 0.84
CA ALA A 56 -6.25 11.43 1.50
C ALA A 56 -7.07 10.42 0.67
N GLU A 57 -8.02 10.86 -0.14
CA GLU A 57 -8.87 9.98 -0.97
C GLU A 57 -8.08 9.27 -2.08
N LEU A 58 -6.99 9.87 -2.56
CA LEU A 58 -6.13 9.25 -3.58
C LEU A 58 -5.35 8.06 -3.02
N VAL A 59 -5.04 8.09 -1.72
CA VAL A 59 -4.35 7.00 -1.03
C VAL A 59 -5.25 5.76 -0.97
N ASP A 60 -6.52 5.94 -0.57
CA ASP A 60 -7.49 4.85 -0.51
C ASP A 60 -7.75 4.22 -1.88
N GLN A 61 -7.85 5.03 -2.93
CA GLN A 61 -8.07 4.55 -4.29
C GLN A 61 -6.89 3.72 -4.82
N MET A 62 -5.64 4.16 -4.59
CA MET A 62 -4.50 3.36 -5.02
C MET A 62 -4.38 2.08 -4.19
N VAL A 63 -4.57 2.12 -2.85
CA VAL A 63 -4.59 0.90 -2.04
C VAL A 63 -5.59 -0.11 -2.60
N ALA A 64 -6.80 0.35 -2.99
CA ALA A 64 -7.78 -0.51 -3.65
C ALA A 64 -7.30 -1.06 -5.00
N ASP A 65 -6.57 -0.27 -5.80
CA ASP A 65 -6.00 -0.69 -7.08
C ASP A 65 -4.90 -1.74 -6.91
N ILE A 66 -3.96 -1.55 -5.96
CA ILE A 66 -2.91 -2.53 -5.61
C ILE A 66 -3.52 -3.88 -5.27
N LEU A 67 -4.60 -3.84 -4.49
CA LEU A 67 -5.25 -5.03 -3.97
C LEU A 67 -6.14 -5.70 -5.03
N ARG A 68 -6.67 -4.93 -5.99
CA ARG A 68 -7.33 -5.47 -7.18
C ARG A 68 -6.36 -6.16 -8.13
N ASP A 69 -5.20 -5.58 -8.39
CA ASP A 69 -4.21 -6.15 -9.32
C ASP A 69 -3.68 -7.51 -8.82
N ARG A 70 -3.64 -7.70 -7.49
CA ARG A 70 -3.33 -8.99 -6.84
C ARG A 70 -4.37 -10.08 -7.06
N ASN A 71 -5.65 -9.72 -7.25
CA ASN A 71 -6.74 -10.68 -7.42
C ASN A 71 -6.92 -11.15 -8.88
N TYR A 72 -6.17 -10.58 -9.83
CA TYR A 72 -6.26 -10.90 -11.26
C TYR A 72 -5.10 -11.77 -11.77
N ARG A 73 -4.22 -12.24 -10.88
CA ARG A 73 -3.19 -13.25 -11.19
C ARG A 73 -3.60 -14.59 -10.58
N ASP A 74 -4.65 -15.18 -11.14
CA ASP A 74 -4.88 -16.64 -11.16
C ASP A 74 -5.07 -17.05 -12.63
#